data_AF-A0A9E6DAW3-F1
#
_entry.id   AF-A0A9E6DAW3-F1
#
_cell.length_a   1.000
_cell.length_b   1.000
_cell.length_c   1.000
_cell.angle_alpha   90.00
_cell.angle_beta   90.00
_cell.angle_gamma   90.00
#
_symmetry.space_group_name_H-M   'P 1'
#
loop_
_entity.id
_entity.type
_entity.pdbx_description
1 polymer ?
#
loop_
_entity_poly.entity_id
_entity_poly.type
_entity_poly.pdbx_seq_one_letter_code
_entity_poly.pdbx_strand_id
1 'polypeptide(L)'
;MPCLLFSQNEQPTEAINGTYHLMVSERGIGSKLTKEKLFQYGEMGTDKVLAVAACQRCAPALYKYQKEESEAMGVPVFYNTIGLYMITYDHESFVMMVPANKKSKDWTDFTYSNFYSKSIVKAEAMTKQKIIDFIMTL
;
A
#
# COMPACT_ATOMS: atom_id res chain seq x y z
N MET A 1 27.43 12.07 -15.62
CA MET A 1 27.00 10.95 -16.50
C MET A 1 25.72 10.38 -15.91
N PRO A 2 24.72 10.03 -16.73
CA PRO A 2 23.33 10.47 -16.55
C PRO A 2 22.38 9.38 -16.04
N CYS A 3 21.13 9.83 -15.83
CA CYS A 3 19.88 9.09 -15.64
C CYS A 3 19.46 8.79 -14.20
N LEU A 4 18.55 9.62 -13.69
CA LEU A 4 17.38 9.13 -12.96
C LEU A 4 16.15 9.90 -13.46
N LEU A 5 15.67 9.50 -14.64
CA LEU A 5 14.29 9.76 -15.05
C LEU A 5 13.41 8.79 -14.26
N PHE A 6 13.07 9.10 -13.01
CA PHE A 6 11.96 8.44 -12.35
C PHE A 6 10.66 9.10 -12.80
N SER A 7 10.26 8.84 -14.03
CA SER A 7 8.85 8.95 -14.39
C SER A 7 8.17 7.66 -13.93
N GLN A 8 8.01 7.47 -12.62
CA GLN A 8 7.27 6.34 -12.05
C GLN A 8 5.75 6.56 -12.10
N ASN A 9 5.24 7.09 -13.22
CA ASN A 9 3.83 6.92 -13.57
C ASN A 9 3.62 5.49 -14.12
N GLU A 10 4.17 4.48 -13.45
CA GLU A 10 3.87 3.09 -13.79
C GLU A 10 2.44 2.82 -13.33
N GLN A 11 1.55 2.64 -14.30
CA GLN A 11 0.21 2.18 -13.99
C GLN A 11 0.29 0.86 -13.22
N PRO A 12 -0.57 0.64 -12.23
CA PRO A 12 -0.57 -0.61 -11.49
C PRO A 12 -0.84 -1.79 -12.43
N THR A 13 -0.07 -2.87 -12.25
CA THR A 13 -0.13 -4.08 -13.06
C THR A 13 -0.23 -5.32 -12.17
N GLU A 14 -0.44 -6.49 -12.78
CA GLU A 14 -0.46 -7.78 -12.08
C GLU A 14 0.87 -8.14 -11.41
N ALA A 15 1.97 -7.41 -11.69
CA ALA A 15 3.23 -7.57 -10.96
C ALA A 15 3.07 -7.33 -9.45
N ILE A 16 2.02 -6.63 -9.04
CA ILE A 16 1.65 -6.43 -7.63
C ILE A 16 1.26 -7.75 -6.95
N ASN A 17 0.78 -8.76 -7.68
CA ASN A 17 0.29 -10.00 -7.12
C ASN A 17 1.37 -10.74 -6.31
N GLY A 18 0.98 -11.34 -5.19
CA GLY A 18 1.86 -12.20 -4.39
C GLY A 18 1.67 -12.10 -2.89
N THR A 19 2.60 -12.68 -2.15
CA THR A 19 2.65 -12.64 -0.69
C THR A 19 3.51 -11.46 -0.23
N TYR A 20 2.98 -10.70 0.73
CA TYR A 20 3.65 -9.55 1.33
C TYR A 20 3.86 -9.80 2.82
N HIS A 21 5.03 -9.41 3.29
CA HIS A 21 5.44 -9.41 4.68
C HIS A 21 5.24 -8.03 5.30
N LEU A 22 4.79 -7.99 6.55
CA LEU A 22 4.33 -6.78 7.22
C LEU A 22 5.31 -6.33 8.32
N MET A 23 5.52 -5.02 8.41
CA MET A 23 6.26 -4.39 9.50
C MET A 23 5.59 -4.68 10.86
N VAL A 24 4.29 -4.40 10.96
CA VAL A 24 3.47 -4.66 12.16
C VAL A 24 2.47 -5.77 11.88
N SER A 25 2.33 -6.70 12.82
CA SER A 25 1.37 -7.80 12.69
C SER A 25 -0.07 -7.29 12.67
N GLU A 26 -0.90 -7.88 11.81
CA GLU A 26 -2.30 -7.55 11.63
C GLU A 26 -3.22 -8.74 11.91
N ARG A 27 -4.53 -8.50 11.99
CA ARG A 27 -5.51 -9.57 12.17
C ARG A 27 -5.51 -10.52 10.97
N GLY A 28 -5.29 -11.80 11.23
CA GLY A 28 -5.33 -12.92 10.30
C GLY A 28 -6.50 -13.87 10.56
N ILE A 29 -6.31 -15.15 10.26
CA ILE A 29 -7.34 -16.19 10.39
C ILE A 29 -7.74 -16.36 11.87
N GLY A 30 -9.05 -16.38 12.15
CA GLY A 30 -9.57 -16.63 13.50
C GLY A 30 -9.12 -15.58 14.52
N SER A 31 -8.86 -14.34 14.09
CA SER A 31 -8.32 -13.25 14.92
C SER A 31 -6.89 -13.44 15.41
N LYS A 32 -6.17 -14.47 14.95
CA LYS A 32 -4.73 -14.61 15.21
C LYS A 32 -3.96 -13.53 14.45
N LEU A 33 -2.91 -12.99 15.05
CA LEU A 33 -2.05 -12.04 14.37
C LEU A 33 -1.22 -12.73 13.28
N THR A 34 -1.02 -12.04 12.16
CA THR A 34 -0.18 -12.48 11.03
C THR A 34 0.72 -11.34 10.58
N LYS A 35 1.92 -11.67 10.13
CA LYS A 35 2.82 -10.75 9.40
C LYS A 35 2.81 -11.00 7.90
N GLU A 36 1.83 -11.74 7.39
CA GLU A 36 1.72 -12.05 5.98
C GLU A 36 0.32 -11.78 5.46
N LYS A 37 0.25 -11.25 4.24
CA LYS A 37 -0.98 -11.00 3.49
C LYS A 37 -0.79 -11.35 2.03
N LEU A 38 -1.87 -11.75 1.37
CA LEU A 38 -1.92 -12.01 -0.07
C LEU A 38 -2.51 -10.80 -0.76
N PHE A 39 -1.81 -10.32 -1.79
CA PHE A 39 -2.22 -9.20 -2.62
C PHE A 39 -2.61 -9.74 -3.99
N GLN A 40 -3.71 -9.23 -4.52
CA GLN A 40 -4.17 -9.49 -5.87
C GLN A 40 -4.69 -8.20 -6.48
N TYR A 41 -4.04 -7.75 -7.53
CA TYR A 41 -4.48 -6.68 -8.39
C TYR A 41 -5.32 -7.26 -9.55
N GLY A 42 -6.35 -6.53 -9.95
CA GLY A 42 -7.18 -6.87 -11.10
C GLY A 42 -8.18 -5.78 -11.41
N GLU A 43 -8.98 -6.00 -12.45
CA GLU A 43 -10.04 -5.09 -12.86
C GLU A 43 -11.41 -5.66 -12.44
N MET A 44 -12.27 -4.81 -11.87
CA MET A 44 -13.64 -5.14 -11.50
C MET A 44 -14.57 -4.17 -12.22
N GLY A 45 -15.05 -4.57 -13.40
CA GLY A 45 -15.73 -3.66 -14.32
C GLY A 45 -14.73 -2.64 -14.88
N THR A 46 -14.98 -1.35 -14.65
CA THR A 46 -14.06 -0.26 -15.04
C THR A 46 -13.06 0.11 -13.95
N ASP A 47 -13.23 -0.43 -12.74
CA ASP A 47 -12.42 -0.07 -11.59
C ASP A 47 -11.18 -0.97 -11.51
N LYS A 48 -10.00 -0.35 -11.38
CA LYS A 48 -8.77 -1.03 -11.00
C LYS A 48 -8.77 -1.25 -9.49
N VAL A 49 -8.64 -2.51 -9.05
CA VAL A 49 -8.82 -2.90 -7.65
C VAL A 49 -7.62 -3.68 -7.15
N LEU A 50 -7.19 -3.35 -5.93
CA LEU A 50 -6.25 -4.14 -5.14
C LEU A 50 -7.04 -4.88 -4.03
N ALA A 51 -6.99 -6.21 -4.07
CA ALA A 51 -7.54 -7.08 -3.04
C ALA A 51 -6.44 -7.55 -2.10
N VAL A 52 -6.64 -7.38 -0.79
CA VAL A 52 -5.70 -7.81 0.25
C VAL A 52 -6.38 -8.78 1.21
N ALA A 53 -5.87 -10.00 1.32
CA ALA A 53 -6.47 -11.05 2.15
C ALA A 53 -5.46 -11.63 3.14
N ALA A 54 -5.95 -12.16 4.27
CA ALA A 54 -5.11 -12.90 5.21
C ALA A 54 -4.78 -14.32 4.75
N CYS A 55 -5.57 -14.88 3.83
CA CYS A 55 -5.42 -16.23 3.31
C CYS A 55 -6.23 -16.37 2.01
N GLN A 56 -5.97 -17.42 1.22
CA GLN A 56 -6.65 -17.63 -0.07
C GLN A 56 -8.17 -17.78 0.03
N ARG A 57 -8.69 -18.23 1.19
CA ARG A 57 -10.14 -18.42 1.43
C ARG A 57 -10.75 -17.31 2.29
N CYS A 58 -9.97 -16.29 2.64
CA CYS A 58 -10.40 -15.20 3.49
C CYS A 58 -11.09 -14.14 2.65
N ALA A 59 -12.14 -13.51 3.18
CA ALA A 59 -12.74 -12.33 2.54
C ALA A 59 -11.66 -11.23 2.39
N PRO A 60 -11.39 -10.73 1.18
CA PRO A 60 -10.39 -9.70 0.97
C PRO A 60 -10.92 -8.32 1.35
N ALA A 61 -10.02 -7.45 1.80
CA ALA A 61 -10.26 -6.00 1.77
C ALA A 61 -9.99 -5.50 0.35
N LEU A 62 -10.96 -4.78 -0.22
CA LEU A 62 -10.86 -4.23 -1.58
C LEU A 62 -10.51 -2.75 -1.52
N TYR A 63 -9.50 -2.35 -2.27
CA TYR A 63 -9.04 -0.98 -2.41
C TYR A 63 -9.15 -0.58 -3.87
N LYS A 64 -9.83 0.54 -4.15
CA LYS A 64 -9.99 1.08 -5.49
C LYS A 64 -8.84 2.03 -5.81
N TYR A 65 -8.29 1.92 -7.01
CA TYR A 65 -7.30 2.86 -7.52
C TYR A 65 -7.86 4.29 -7.53
N GLN A 66 -7.09 5.23 -6.99
CA GLN A 66 -7.43 6.64 -6.86
C GLN A 66 -6.64 7.45 -7.88
N LYS A 67 -7.25 7.77 -9.02
CA LYS A 67 -6.53 8.37 -10.15
C LYS A 67 -5.95 9.75 -9.79
N GLU A 68 -6.76 10.64 -9.22
CA GLU A 68 -6.34 12.01 -8.91
C GLU A 68 -5.24 12.03 -7.85
N GLU A 69 -5.37 11.23 -6.79
CA GLU A 69 -4.38 11.10 -5.74
C GLU A 69 -3.08 10.46 -6.27
N SER A 70 -3.19 9.48 -7.16
CA SER A 70 -2.01 8.85 -7.76
C SER A 70 -1.25 9.83 -8.65
N GLU A 71 -1.97 10.65 -9.44
CA GLU A 71 -1.37 11.70 -10.26
C GLU A 71 -0.73 12.80 -9.39
N ALA A 72 -1.36 13.14 -8.26
CA ALA A 72 -0.83 14.15 -7.34
C ALA A 72 0.41 13.67 -6.57
N MET A 73 0.49 12.39 -6.20
CA MET A 73 1.61 11.80 -5.46
C MET A 73 2.70 11.20 -6.38
N GLY A 74 2.45 11.10 -7.68
CA GLY A 74 3.38 10.48 -8.63
C GLY A 74 3.58 8.97 -8.46
N VAL A 75 2.75 8.30 -7.65
CA VAL A 75 2.79 6.86 -7.39
C VAL A 75 1.37 6.30 -7.32
N PRO A 76 1.13 5.00 -7.63
CA PRO A 76 -0.19 4.43 -7.49
C PRO A 76 -0.70 4.47 -6.04
N VAL A 77 -1.91 4.98 -5.88
CA VAL A 77 -2.65 5.07 -4.61
C VAL A 77 -3.95 4.30 -4.75
N PHE A 78 -4.25 3.46 -3.76
CA PHE A 78 -5.52 2.77 -3.64
C PHE A 78 -6.19 3.13 -2.33
N TYR A 79 -7.52 3.15 -2.31
CA TYR A 79 -8.30 3.51 -1.14
C TYR A 79 -9.45 2.53 -0.93
N ASN A 80 -9.73 2.17 0.32
CA ASN A 80 -10.93 1.43 0.66
C ASN A 80 -11.94 2.29 1.44
N THR A 81 -13.20 1.87 1.42
CA THR A 81 -14.31 2.63 2.02
C THR A 81 -14.20 2.82 3.52
N ILE A 82 -13.38 2.01 4.22
CA ILE A 82 -13.15 2.13 5.67
C ILE A 82 -12.05 3.14 6.02
N GLY A 83 -11.43 3.80 5.04
CA GLY A 83 -10.50 4.92 5.28
C GLY A 83 -9.02 4.57 5.19
N LEU A 84 -8.66 3.39 4.70
CA LEU A 84 -7.28 2.96 4.55
C LEU A 84 -6.80 3.27 3.13
N TYR A 85 -5.63 3.89 3.06
CA TYR A 85 -4.89 4.09 1.82
C TYR A 85 -3.79 3.05 1.70
N MET A 86 -3.56 2.55 0.48
CA MET A 86 -2.39 1.77 0.09
C MET A 86 -1.63 2.58 -0.95
N ILE A 87 -0.45 3.07 -0.58
CA ILE A 87 0.41 3.91 -1.42
C ILE A 87 1.60 3.05 -1.83
N THR A 88 1.86 2.95 -3.13
CA THR A 88 3.04 2.24 -3.63
C THR A 88 4.31 2.92 -3.15
N TYR A 89 5.20 2.14 -2.52
CA TYR A 89 6.51 2.61 -2.06
C TYR A 89 7.57 2.38 -3.15
N ASP A 90 7.53 1.21 -3.78
CA ASP A 90 8.26 0.85 -5.00
C ASP A 90 7.62 -0.40 -5.63
N HIS A 91 8.28 -1.01 -6.62
CA HIS A 91 7.74 -2.14 -7.39
C HIS A 91 7.33 -3.38 -6.56
N GLU A 92 7.77 -3.49 -5.31
CA GLU A 92 7.49 -4.66 -4.46
C GLU A 92 6.95 -4.31 -3.08
N SER A 93 6.58 -3.05 -2.84
CA SER A 93 6.23 -2.58 -1.49
C SER A 93 5.13 -1.53 -1.47
N PHE A 94 4.39 -1.51 -0.37
CA PHE A 94 3.30 -0.57 -0.11
C PHE A 94 3.37 -0.02 1.30
N VAL A 95 3.05 1.25 1.44
CA VAL A 95 2.66 1.86 2.71
C VAL A 95 1.15 1.78 2.83
N MET A 96 0.66 1.24 3.94
CA MET A 96 -0.73 1.41 4.32
C MET A 96 -0.84 2.48 5.39
N MET A 97 -1.84 3.35 5.30
CA MET A 97 -2.07 4.34 6.33
C MET A 97 -3.53 4.80 6.45
N VAL A 98 -3.82 5.39 7.60
CA VAL A 98 -5.04 6.17 7.86
C VAL A 98 -4.63 7.60 8.19
N PRO A 99 -4.84 8.58 7.30
CA PRO A 99 -4.51 9.97 7.59
C PRO A 99 -5.31 10.47 8.80
N ALA A 100 -4.70 11.31 9.63
CA ALA A 100 -5.36 11.87 10.80
C ALA A 100 -6.53 12.77 10.43
N ASN A 101 -6.40 13.46 9.30
CA ASN A 101 -7.47 14.25 8.70
C ASN A 101 -7.57 13.94 7.20
N LYS A 102 -8.65 13.25 6.81
CA LYS A 102 -8.91 12.90 5.40
C LYS A 102 -9.05 14.10 4.45
N LYS A 103 -9.29 15.31 4.97
CA LYS A 103 -9.36 16.55 4.17
C LYS A 103 -8.01 17.26 4.09
N SER A 104 -7.04 16.85 4.89
CA SER A 104 -5.69 17.40 4.84
C SER A 104 -4.96 16.86 3.62
N LYS A 105 -4.13 17.72 3.02
CA LYS A 105 -3.12 17.30 2.04
C LYS A 105 -1.80 16.91 2.69
N ASP A 106 -1.72 17.04 4.01
CA ASP A 106 -0.59 16.55 4.79
C ASP A 106 -0.77 15.06 5.05
N TRP A 107 0.01 14.25 4.34
CA TRP A 107 0.03 12.80 4.44
C TRP A 107 1.01 12.29 5.51
N THR A 108 1.77 13.20 6.16
CA THR A 108 2.73 12.85 7.21
C THR A 108 2.06 12.68 8.57
N ASP A 109 0.85 13.25 8.75
CA ASP A 109 0.03 13.08 9.94
C ASP A 109 -0.99 11.94 9.75
N PHE A 110 -0.74 10.81 10.41
CA PHE A 110 -1.57 9.61 10.33
C PHE A 110 -1.81 8.97 11.71
N THR A 111 -3.03 8.45 11.90
CA THR A 111 -3.40 7.73 13.15
C THR A 111 -2.84 6.31 13.18
N TYR A 112 -2.64 5.73 12.00
CA TYR A 112 -2.12 4.37 11.86
C TYR A 112 -1.37 4.24 10.55
N SER A 113 -0.31 3.44 10.58
CA SER A 113 0.50 3.10 9.41
C SER A 113 1.03 1.68 9.51
N ASN A 114 1.16 1.01 8.39
CA ASN A 114 1.90 -0.24 8.26
C ASN A 114 2.68 -0.25 6.94
N PHE A 115 3.59 -1.21 6.80
CA PHE A 115 4.38 -1.38 5.60
C PHE A 115 4.36 -2.84 5.16
N TYR A 116 4.20 -3.04 3.86
CA TYR A 116 4.05 -4.33 3.21
C TYR A 116 5.14 -4.45 2.16
N SER A 117 5.84 -5.57 2.13
CA SER A 117 6.90 -5.81 1.16
C SER A 117 7.01 -7.28 0.81
N LYS A 118 7.28 -7.62 -0.46
CA LYS A 118 7.62 -9.00 -0.84
C LYS A 118 8.94 -9.46 -0.20
N SER A 119 9.82 -8.53 0.18
CA SER A 119 11.03 -8.79 0.97
C SER A 119 10.77 -8.73 2.47
N ILE A 120 11.02 -9.84 3.19
CA ILE A 120 10.96 -9.93 4.66
C ILE A 120 11.90 -8.93 5.31
N VAL A 121 13.16 -8.90 4.85
CA VAL A 121 14.21 -8.05 5.43
C VAL A 121 13.80 -6.58 5.40
N LYS A 122 13.18 -6.15 4.30
CA LYS A 122 12.71 -4.78 4.14
C LYS A 122 11.51 -4.47 5.04
N ALA A 123 10.57 -5.41 5.18
CA ALA A 123 9.43 -5.27 6.08
C ALA A 123 9.88 -5.13 7.55
N GLU A 124 10.86 -5.92 7.96
CA GLU A 124 11.42 -5.88 9.33
C GLU A 124 12.27 -4.64 9.61
N ALA A 125 13.00 -4.14 8.60
CA ALA A 125 13.83 -2.95 8.73
C ALA A 125 13.04 -1.62 8.65
N MET A 126 11.74 -1.68 8.35
CA MET A 126 10.91 -0.49 8.19
C MET A 126 10.53 0.13 9.55
N THR A 127 10.35 1.45 9.56
CA THR A 127 9.89 2.18 10.74
C THR A 127 8.87 3.24 10.33
N LYS A 128 8.10 3.74 11.31
CA LYS A 128 7.19 4.88 11.08
C LYS A 128 7.92 6.11 10.54
N GLN A 129 9.14 6.38 11.04
CA GLN A 129 9.92 7.52 10.56
C GLN A 129 10.29 7.37 9.08
N LYS A 130 10.72 6.18 8.64
CA LYS A 130 11.01 5.93 7.22
C LYS A 130 9.78 6.08 6.32
N ILE A 131 8.59 5.75 6.84
CA ILE A 131 7.32 6.00 6.13
C ILE A 131 7.10 7.51 5.98
N ILE A 132 7.26 8.29 7.05
CA ILE A 132 7.14 9.76 7.00
C ILE A 132 8.15 10.34 6.01
N ASP A 133 9.41 9.94 6.11
CA ASP A 133 10.50 10.42 5.23
C ASP A 133 10.16 10.14 3.77
N PHE A 134 9.64 8.96 3.45
CA PHE A 134 9.17 8.61 2.10
C PHE A 134 8.03 9.52 1.64
N ILE A 135 6.99 9.70 2.45
CA ILE A 135 5.85 10.55 2.08
C ILE A 135 6.26 12.00 1.83
N MET A 136 7.25 12.52 2.54
CA MET A 136 7.80 13.87 2.32
C MET A 136 8.55 14.01 0.99
N THR A 137 8.87 12.90 0.31
CA THR A 137 9.51 12.92 -1.01
C THR A 137 8.53 12.87 -2.19
N LEU A 138 7.23 12.65 -1.92
CA LEU A 138 6.17 12.58 -2.92
C LEU A 138 5.69 13.97 -3.36
#